data_AF-A0A4Q0AVR8-F1
#
_entry.id   AF-A0A4Q0AVR8-F1
#
_cell.length_a   1.000
_cell.length_b   1.000
_cell.length_c   1.000
_cell.angle_alpha   90.00
_cell.angle_beta   90.00
_cell.angle_gamma   90.00
#
_symmetry.space_group_name_H-M   'P 1'
#
loop_
_entity.id
_entity.type
_entity.pdbx_description
1 polymer ?
#
loop_
_entity_poly.entity_id
_entity_poly.type
_entity_poly.pdbx_seq_one_letter_code
_entity_poly.pdbx_strand_id
1 'polypeptide(L)'
;MKLPLMSWSDRFALIDAYQPDDQTICRTFNLTMSELQTAKALKQSGTFTPNRSFDVNKYQHVFDNESITFRDITPPNRFENVDVYSMSPQTATKRSLLPKEPKKRGRKGNKINDALLAVTTTPEPAEEFAIKHNVSVAVLRQAKRFIDTMDKETAAKIGKVIVKQDKTTKQLMIWREDI
;
A
#
# COMPACT_ATOMS: atom_id res chain seq x y z
N MET A 1 -26.49 20.66 4.89
CA MET A 1 -25.94 20.23 3.58
C MET A 1 -24.79 19.27 3.82
N LYS A 2 -24.63 18.21 3.03
CA LYS A 2 -23.45 17.35 3.10
C LYS A 2 -22.28 18.07 2.43
N LEU A 3 -21.20 18.33 3.18
CA LEU A 3 -20.00 18.91 2.58
C LEU A 3 -19.46 17.94 1.52
N PRO A 4 -19.14 18.43 0.31
CA PRO A 4 -18.48 17.60 -0.70
C PRO A 4 -17.14 17.10 -0.17
N LEU A 5 -16.71 15.92 -0.63
CA LEU A 5 -15.43 15.34 -0.22
C LEU A 5 -14.28 16.22 -0.75
N MET A 6 -13.77 17.14 0.09
CA MET A 6 -12.70 18.06 -0.27
C MET A 6 -11.32 17.47 -0.02
N SER A 7 -10.38 17.77 -0.93
CA SER A 7 -8.96 17.47 -0.74
C SER A 7 -8.36 18.30 0.39
N TRP A 8 -7.25 17.85 0.98
CA TRP A 8 -6.55 18.61 2.02
C TRP A 8 -6.06 19.99 1.55
N SER A 9 -5.65 20.10 0.29
CA SER A 9 -5.23 21.38 -0.31
C SER A 9 -6.37 22.41 -0.36
N ASP A 10 -7.60 21.97 -0.64
CA ASP A 10 -8.78 22.85 -0.65
C ASP A 10 -9.22 23.21 0.77
N ARG A 11 -9.17 22.24 1.70
CA ARG A 11 -9.44 22.49 3.13
C ARG A 11 -8.47 23.54 3.68
N PHE A 12 -7.18 23.46 3.34
CA PHE A 12 -6.21 24.47 3.76
C PHE A 12 -6.45 25.83 3.10
N ALA A 13 -6.93 25.88 1.86
CA ALA A 13 -7.32 27.15 1.24
C ALA A 13 -8.45 27.84 2.02
N LEU A 14 -9.45 27.06 2.49
CA LEU A 14 -10.53 27.57 3.36
C LEU A 14 -10.02 28.00 4.73
N ILE A 15 -9.19 27.18 5.38
CA ILE A 15 -8.62 27.49 6.70
C ILE A 15 -7.76 28.75 6.63
N ASP A 16 -6.95 28.91 5.58
CA ASP A 16 -6.07 30.07 5.42
C ASP A 16 -6.84 31.36 5.15
N ALA A 17 -7.95 31.27 4.41
CA ALA A 17 -8.77 32.42 4.07
C ALA A 17 -9.66 32.89 5.23
N TYR A 18 -10.25 31.97 5.99
CA TYR A 18 -11.21 32.29 7.06
C TYR A 18 -10.61 32.29 8.47
N GLN A 19 -9.41 31.71 8.64
CA GLN A 19 -8.70 31.61 9.93
C GLN A 19 -9.57 31.16 11.13
N PRO A 20 -10.37 30.08 10.98
CA PRO A 20 -11.21 29.58 12.08
C PRO A 20 -10.37 28.95 13.20
N ASP A 21 -10.95 28.87 14.39
CA ASP A 21 -10.36 28.14 15.52
C ASP A 21 -10.26 26.62 15.25
N ASP A 22 -9.26 25.97 15.85
CA ASP A 22 -8.97 24.55 15.65
C ASP A 22 -10.15 23.65 16.03
N GLN A 23 -10.93 24.03 17.05
CA GLN A 23 -12.14 23.30 17.42
C GLN A 23 -13.20 23.36 16.31
N THR A 24 -13.36 24.54 15.69
CA THR A 24 -14.29 24.75 14.59
C THR A 24 -13.86 23.96 13.36
N ILE A 25 -12.55 23.92 13.05
CA ILE A 25 -12.00 23.11 11.96
C ILE A 25 -12.30 21.62 12.18
N CYS A 26 -12.02 21.11 13.38
CA CYS A 26 -12.26 19.70 13.72
C CYS A 26 -13.74 19.32 13.58
N ARG A 27 -14.65 20.17 14.07
CA ARG A 27 -16.10 19.96 13.95
C ARG A 27 -16.56 19.99 12.50
N THR A 28 -16.12 20.99 11.75
CA THR A 28 -16.55 21.23 10.37
C THR A 28 -16.13 20.11 9.43
N PHE A 29 -14.90 19.62 9.55
CA PHE A 29 -14.36 18.57 8.69
C PHE A 29 -14.47 17.16 9.28
N ASN A 30 -15.11 17.02 10.44
CA ASN A 30 -15.23 15.77 11.20
C ASN A 30 -13.88 15.08 11.40
N LEU A 31 -12.93 15.81 12.00
CA LEU A 31 -11.56 15.37 12.25
C LEU A 31 -11.27 15.35 13.75
N THR A 32 -10.34 14.49 14.15
CA THR A 32 -9.73 14.54 15.47
C THR A 32 -8.65 15.63 15.54
N MET A 33 -8.37 16.15 16.74
CA MET A 33 -7.32 17.15 16.94
C MET A 33 -5.94 16.62 16.50
N SER A 34 -5.65 15.33 16.72
CA SER A 34 -4.41 14.69 16.27
C SER A 34 -4.26 14.68 14.74
N GLU A 35 -5.36 14.43 14.01
CA GLU A 35 -5.34 14.48 12.55
C GLU A 35 -5.10 15.89 12.05
N LEU A 36 -5.73 16.90 12.66
CA LEU A 36 -5.51 18.30 12.32
C LEU A 36 -4.05 18.71 12.54
N GLN A 37 -3.46 18.34 13.68
CA GLN A 37 -2.05 18.63 13.97
C GLN A 37 -1.10 17.95 12.98
N THR A 38 -1.36 16.68 12.64
CA THR A 38 -0.57 15.94 11.63
C THR A 38 -0.67 16.63 10.27
N ALA A 39 -1.87 17.04 9.87
CA ALA A 39 -2.06 17.73 8.61
C ALA A 39 -1.34 19.10 8.59
N LYS A 40 -1.39 19.86 9.69
CA LYS A 40 -0.63 21.12 9.84
C LYS A 40 0.88 20.89 9.71
N ALA A 41 1.43 19.85 10.35
CA ALA A 41 2.85 19.49 10.22
C ALA A 41 3.22 19.14 8.77
N LEU A 42 2.36 18.40 8.07
CA LEU A 42 2.55 18.07 6.65
C LEU A 42 2.43 19.28 5.72
N LYS A 43 1.61 20.27 6.08
CA LYS A 43 1.56 21.56 5.38
C LYS A 43 2.86 22.34 5.58
N GLN A 44 3.37 22.41 6.82
CA GLN A 44 4.64 23.08 7.14
C GLN A 44 5.84 22.42 6.43
N SER A 45 5.82 21.10 6.24
CA SER A 45 6.86 20.40 5.47
C SER A 45 6.75 20.61 3.95
N GLY A 46 5.71 21.31 3.47
CA GLY A 46 5.46 21.55 2.06
C GLY A 46 4.77 20.38 1.33
N THR A 47 4.34 19.34 2.05
CA THR A 47 3.62 18.19 1.45
C THR A 47 2.24 18.60 0.95
N PHE A 48 1.54 19.45 1.71
CA PHE A 48 0.29 20.06 1.28
C PHE A 48 0.50 21.53 0.93
N THR A 49 0.20 21.90 -0.31
CA THR A 49 0.14 23.30 -0.75
C THR A 49 -1.33 23.72 -0.86
N PRO A 50 -1.74 24.86 -0.26
CA PRO A 50 -3.09 25.39 -0.45
C PRO A 50 -3.41 25.62 -1.92
N ASN A 51 -4.59 25.20 -2.36
CA ASN A 51 -5.03 25.40 -3.72
C ASN A 51 -5.45 26.85 -3.95
N ARG A 52 -4.68 27.61 -4.74
CA ARG A 52 -4.94 29.04 -4.98
C ARG A 52 -6.10 29.31 -5.96
N SER A 53 -6.47 28.34 -6.79
CA SER A 53 -7.60 28.49 -7.72
C SER A 53 -8.94 28.06 -7.10
N PHE A 54 -8.94 27.71 -5.82
CA PHE A 54 -10.13 27.27 -5.12
C PHE A 54 -11.05 28.47 -4.80
N ASP A 55 -12.31 28.38 -5.20
CA ASP A 55 -13.31 29.42 -4.92
C ASP A 55 -13.79 29.34 -3.46
N VAL A 56 -13.12 30.11 -2.61
CA VAL A 56 -13.37 30.20 -1.17
C VAL A 56 -14.74 30.83 -0.84
N ASN A 57 -15.23 31.74 -1.69
CA ASN A 57 -16.48 32.49 -1.42
C ASN A 57 -17.71 31.59 -1.47
N LYS A 58 -17.67 30.54 -2.31
CA LYS A 58 -18.74 29.54 -2.38
C LYS A 58 -19.01 28.82 -1.06
N TYR A 59 -18.03 28.81 -0.16
CA TYR A 59 -18.05 28.05 1.10
C TYR A 59 -17.96 28.96 2.33
N GLN A 60 -18.34 30.24 2.22
CA GLN A 60 -18.30 31.18 3.34
C GLN A 60 -19.05 30.68 4.58
N HIS A 61 -20.21 30.06 4.38
CA HIS A 61 -21.08 29.54 5.43
C HIS A 61 -20.58 28.26 6.12
N VAL A 62 -19.42 27.71 5.71
CA VAL A 62 -18.94 26.41 6.21
C VAL A 62 -18.46 26.47 7.66
N PHE A 63 -18.02 27.64 8.13
CA PHE A 63 -17.59 27.85 9.52
C PHE A 63 -18.60 28.61 10.38
N ASP A 64 -19.73 29.03 9.80
CA ASP A 64 -20.81 29.74 10.49
C ASP A 64 -21.65 28.71 11.28
N ASN A 65 -21.17 28.42 12.49
CA ASN A 65 -21.66 27.67 13.67
C ASN A 65 -23.13 27.22 13.84
N GLU A 66 -24.01 27.18 12.84
CA GLU A 66 -25.24 26.41 12.95
C GLU A 66 -24.90 24.94 12.81
N SER A 67 -24.87 24.26 13.96
CA SER A 67 -24.73 22.83 14.11
C SER A 67 -25.43 22.09 12.97
N ILE A 68 -24.65 21.68 11.97
CA ILE A 68 -25.07 20.65 11.02
C ILE A 68 -25.16 19.41 11.90
N THR A 69 -26.34 19.21 12.50
CA THR A 69 -26.65 17.99 13.21
C THR A 69 -26.60 16.91 12.14
N PHE A 70 -25.51 16.14 12.14
CA PHE A 70 -25.42 14.86 11.43
C PHE A 70 -26.35 13.85 12.12
N ARG A 71 -27.63 14.19 12.22
CA ARG A 71 -28.71 13.23 12.46
C ARG A 71 -29.00 12.62 11.09
N ASP A 72 -28.96 11.30 11.05
CA ASP A 72 -29.22 10.45 9.87
C ASP A 72 -28.01 10.23 8.93
N ILE A 73 -26.91 9.75 9.51
CA ILE A 73 -26.11 8.73 8.82
C ILE A 73 -26.48 7.37 9.42
N THR A 74 -27.72 6.95 9.21
CA THR A 74 -28.00 5.51 9.20
C THR A 74 -27.26 4.97 7.97
N PRO A 75 -26.33 4.01 8.10
CA PRO A 75 -25.77 3.36 6.92
C PRO A 75 -26.95 2.74 6.16
N PRO A 76 -27.20 3.11 4.89
CA PRO A 76 -28.27 2.47 4.13
C PRO A 76 -27.85 1.03 3.92
N ASN A 77 -28.42 0.13 4.72
CA ASN A 77 -28.33 -1.31 4.55
C ASN A 77 -29.28 -1.75 3.43
N ARG A 78 -29.11 -1.14 2.25
CA ARG A 78 -29.88 -1.48 1.05
C ARG A 78 -28.93 -1.57 -0.13
N PHE A 79 -28.50 -2.80 -0.38
CA PHE A 79 -28.10 -3.25 -1.71
C PHE A 79 -29.33 -3.17 -2.63
N GLU A 80 -29.68 -1.96 -3.06
CA GLU A 80 -30.41 -1.82 -4.32
C GLU A 80 -29.37 -1.78 -5.43
N ASN A 81 -29.50 -2.72 -6.36
CA ASN A 81 -28.73 -2.82 -7.59
C ASN A 81 -28.89 -1.53 -8.40
N VAL A 82 -28.13 -0.50 -8.04
CA VAL A 82 -27.79 0.56 -8.98
C VAL A 82 -26.70 -0.04 -9.84
N ASP A 83 -26.94 -0.12 -11.15
CA ASP A 83 -25.93 -0.45 -12.14
C ASP A 83 -24.75 0.51 -11.97
N VAL A 84 -23.80 0.09 -11.13
CA VAL A 84 -22.49 0.68 -11.01
C VAL A 84 -21.85 0.39 -12.36
N TYR A 85 -21.91 1.37 -13.27
CA TYR A 85 -20.93 1.48 -14.32
C TYR A 85 -19.57 1.27 -13.64
N SER A 86 -19.00 0.09 -13.89
CA SER A 86 -17.68 -0.31 -13.44
C SER A 86 -16.68 0.63 -14.11
N MET A 87 -16.55 1.82 -13.53
CA MET A 87 -15.37 2.64 -13.68
C MET A 87 -14.31 1.87 -12.90
N SER A 88 -13.73 0.87 -13.56
CA SER A 88 -12.52 0.22 -13.12
C SER A 88 -11.58 1.31 -12.61
N PRO A 89 -11.05 1.20 -11.38
CA PRO A 89 -10.30 2.27 -10.75
C PRO A 89 -9.18 2.70 -11.69
N GLN A 90 -9.33 3.88 -12.28
CA GLN A 90 -8.29 4.47 -13.10
C GLN A 90 -7.19 4.88 -12.13
N THR A 91 -6.13 4.09 -12.08
CA THR A 91 -4.91 4.46 -11.40
C THR A 91 -4.46 5.79 -11.99
N ALA A 92 -4.52 6.85 -11.19
CA ALA A 92 -3.94 8.16 -11.47
C ALA A 92 -2.40 8.03 -11.44
N THR A 93 -1.85 7.18 -12.28
CA THR A 93 -0.44 7.10 -12.59
C THR A 93 -0.17 8.26 -13.52
N LYS A 94 0.12 9.42 -12.94
CA LYS A 94 0.70 10.56 -13.65
C LYS A 94 1.91 10.01 -14.42
N ARG A 95 1.79 9.81 -15.73
CA ARG A 95 2.93 9.49 -16.61
C ARG A 95 3.89 10.67 -16.48
N SER A 96 4.94 10.52 -15.67
CA SER A 96 6.07 11.43 -15.78
C SER A 96 6.63 11.22 -17.17
N LEU A 97 6.56 12.26 -18.02
CA LEU A 97 7.21 12.29 -19.34
C LEU A 97 8.75 12.22 -19.24
N LEU A 98 9.28 12.26 -18.02
CA LEU A 98 10.69 12.02 -17.74
C LEU A 98 10.95 10.52 -17.63
N PRO A 99 11.99 9.98 -18.31
CA PRO A 99 12.49 8.63 -18.08
C PRO A 99 12.68 8.47 -16.58
N LYS A 100 11.98 7.50 -16.00
CA LYS A 100 12.11 7.18 -14.59
C LYS A 100 13.52 6.68 -14.40
N GLU A 101 14.43 7.56 -14.00
CA GLU A 101 15.80 7.17 -13.71
C GLU A 101 15.75 5.96 -12.79
N PRO A 102 16.51 4.90 -13.10
CA PRO A 102 16.51 3.71 -12.27
C PRO A 102 16.95 4.12 -10.88
N LYS A 103 15.99 4.26 -9.95
CA LYS A 103 16.27 4.48 -8.53
C LYS A 103 17.32 3.44 -8.16
N LYS A 104 18.47 3.89 -7.65
CA LYS A 104 19.56 3.03 -7.17
C LYS A 104 18.95 2.02 -6.18
N ARG A 105 18.58 0.85 -6.68
CA ARG A 105 18.19 -0.27 -5.83
C ARG A 105 19.47 -0.67 -5.11
N GLY A 106 19.36 -0.97 -3.81
CA GLY A 106 20.49 -1.53 -3.07
C GLY A 106 21.08 -2.72 -3.82
N ARG A 107 22.36 -3.02 -3.56
CA ARG A 107 23.08 -4.13 -4.19
C ARG A 107 22.20 -5.39 -4.19
N LYS A 108 21.98 -5.97 -5.37
CA LYS A 108 21.20 -7.20 -5.52
C LYS A 108 21.85 -8.27 -4.61
N GLY A 109 21.10 -8.74 -3.61
CA GLY A 109 21.57 -9.83 -2.75
C GLY A 109 21.47 -11.15 -3.48
N ASN A 110 22.51 -11.98 -3.40
CA ASN A 110 22.55 -13.31 -4.03
C ASN A 110 22.04 -14.44 -3.13
N LYS A 111 21.66 -14.13 -1.87
CA LYS A 111 21.26 -15.12 -0.86
C LYS A 111 20.20 -16.11 -1.34
N ILE A 112 19.22 -15.66 -2.12
CA ILE A 112 18.15 -16.52 -2.64
C ILE A 112 18.71 -17.51 -3.67
N ASN A 113 19.61 -17.05 -4.55
CA ASN A 113 20.23 -17.89 -5.56
C ASN A 113 21.15 -18.92 -4.91
N ASP A 114 21.95 -18.48 -3.95
CA ASP A 114 22.88 -19.33 -3.19
C ASP A 114 22.10 -20.40 -2.41
N ALA A 115 20.96 -20.04 -1.80
CA ALA A 115 20.08 -20.99 -1.14
C ALA A 115 19.49 -22.01 -2.12
N LEU A 116 18.97 -21.58 -3.27
CA LEU A 116 18.36 -22.49 -4.25
C LEU A 116 19.37 -23.46 -4.87
N LEU A 117 20.63 -23.04 -5.05
CA LEU A 117 21.72 -23.92 -5.49
C LEU A 117 22.13 -24.96 -4.43
N ALA A 118 21.96 -24.63 -3.14
CA ALA A 118 22.30 -25.51 -2.04
C ALA A 118 21.22 -26.56 -1.73
N VAL A 119 20.04 -26.47 -2.35
CA VAL A 119 18.97 -27.47 -2.17
C VAL A 119 19.44 -28.82 -2.70
N THR A 120 19.28 -29.85 -1.87
CA THR A 120 19.65 -31.25 -2.18
C THR A 120 18.43 -32.04 -2.67
N THR A 121 18.67 -33.23 -3.23
CA THR A 121 17.61 -34.17 -3.66
C THR A 121 16.95 -34.87 -2.47
N THR A 122 17.65 -34.95 -1.34
CA THR A 122 17.15 -35.55 -0.10
C THR A 122 16.24 -34.57 0.64
N PRO A 123 15.03 -34.96 1.06
CA PRO A 123 14.14 -34.08 1.83
C PRO A 123 14.78 -33.62 3.15
N GLU A 124 14.91 -32.30 3.32
CA GLU A 124 15.40 -31.65 4.55
C GLU A 124 14.30 -30.72 5.12
N PRO A 125 14.23 -30.52 6.45
CA PRO A 125 13.31 -29.56 7.06
C PRO A 125 13.52 -28.13 6.53
N ALA A 126 12.47 -27.54 5.95
CA ALA A 126 12.53 -26.23 5.31
C ALA A 126 12.82 -25.08 6.29
N GLU A 127 12.47 -25.24 7.58
CA GLU A 127 12.74 -24.23 8.62
C GLU A 127 14.22 -24.15 8.97
N GLU A 128 14.88 -25.30 9.15
CA GLU A 128 16.32 -25.37 9.41
C GLU A 128 17.12 -24.85 8.21
N PHE A 129 16.72 -25.25 7.01
CA PHE A 129 17.30 -24.78 5.77
C PHE A 129 17.16 -23.24 5.60
N ALA A 130 15.98 -22.70 5.90
CA ALA A 130 15.70 -21.27 5.88
C ALA A 130 16.63 -20.48 6.82
N ILE A 131 16.81 -20.97 8.04
CA ILE A 131 17.70 -20.34 9.04
C ILE A 131 19.16 -20.39 8.54
N LYS A 132 19.61 -21.56 8.07
CA LYS A 132 20.99 -21.78 7.60
C LYS A 132 21.39 -20.83 6.46
N HIS A 133 20.49 -20.58 5.52
CA HIS A 133 20.75 -19.69 4.38
C HIS A 133 20.27 -18.26 4.57
N ASN A 134 19.69 -17.93 5.74
CA ASN A 134 19.12 -16.62 6.05
C ASN A 134 18.09 -16.17 4.99
N VAL A 135 17.17 -17.07 4.66
CA VAL A 135 16.06 -16.90 3.71
C VAL A 135 14.77 -17.30 4.41
N SER A 136 13.65 -16.59 4.17
CA SER A 136 12.38 -16.98 4.77
C SER A 136 11.73 -18.18 4.06
N VAL A 137 10.97 -18.99 4.80
CA VAL A 137 10.20 -20.12 4.25
C VAL A 137 9.22 -19.67 3.16
N ALA A 138 8.65 -18.47 3.29
CA ALA A 138 7.77 -17.88 2.27
C ALA A 138 8.48 -17.66 0.93
N VAL A 139 9.76 -17.26 0.97
CA VAL A 139 10.60 -17.12 -0.23
C VAL A 139 10.90 -18.48 -0.85
N LEU A 140 11.20 -19.50 -0.03
CA LEU A 140 11.43 -20.88 -0.52
C LEU A 140 10.20 -21.44 -1.25
N ARG A 141 8.99 -21.18 -0.74
CA ARG A 141 7.73 -21.56 -1.43
C ARG A 141 7.53 -20.90 -2.78
N GLN A 142 8.22 -19.78 -3.02
CA GLN A 142 8.19 -19.05 -4.29
C GLN A 142 9.38 -19.39 -5.19
N ALA A 143 10.15 -20.45 -4.91
CA ALA A 143 11.33 -20.87 -5.66
C ALA A 143 11.13 -20.83 -7.18
N LYS A 144 9.98 -21.33 -7.68
CA LYS A 144 9.61 -21.28 -9.11
C LYS A 144 9.76 -19.88 -9.70
N ARG A 145 9.23 -18.84 -9.03
CA ARG A 145 9.28 -17.45 -9.52
C ARG A 145 10.71 -16.94 -9.62
N PHE A 146 11.59 -17.36 -8.72
CA PHE A 146 12.99 -16.95 -8.75
C PHE A 146 13.74 -17.67 -9.86
N ILE A 147 13.54 -18.99 -10.01
CA ILE A 147 14.16 -19.80 -11.06
C ILE A 147 13.78 -19.28 -12.46
N ASP A 148 12.52 -18.91 -12.68
CA ASP A 148 12.04 -18.34 -13.95
C ASP A 148 12.74 -17.01 -14.32
N THR A 149 13.30 -16.30 -13.33
CA THR A 149 14.02 -15.03 -13.53
C THR A 149 15.54 -15.19 -13.56
N MET A 150 16.07 -16.40 -13.36
CA MET A 150 17.50 -16.70 -13.40
C MET A 150 17.99 -16.98 -14.82
N ASP A 151 19.32 -17.07 -14.95
CA ASP A 151 19.93 -17.51 -16.20
C ASP A 151 19.60 -18.98 -16.46
N LYS A 152 19.38 -19.33 -17.73
CA LYS A 152 18.89 -20.67 -18.15
C LYS A 152 19.84 -21.78 -17.71
N GLU A 153 21.15 -21.51 -17.73
CA GLU A 153 22.16 -22.47 -17.28
C GLU A 153 22.07 -22.76 -15.78
N THR A 154 21.85 -21.73 -14.96
CA THR A 154 21.68 -21.89 -13.51
C THR A 154 20.34 -22.52 -13.16
N ALA A 155 19.27 -22.16 -13.86
CA ALA A 155 17.95 -22.76 -13.70
C ALA A 155 17.98 -24.26 -14.01
N ALA A 156 18.68 -24.68 -15.08
CA ALA A 156 18.84 -26.09 -15.43
C ALA A 156 19.60 -26.88 -14.35
N LYS A 157 20.60 -26.28 -13.69
CA LYS A 157 21.35 -26.92 -12.59
C LYS A 157 20.53 -27.09 -11.31
N ILE A 158 19.63 -26.13 -11.01
CA ILE A 158 18.77 -26.18 -9.82
C ILE A 158 17.65 -27.21 -10.01
N GLY A 159 17.09 -27.28 -11.21
CA GLY A 159 15.94 -28.13 -11.49
C GLY A 159 14.67 -27.62 -10.83
N LYS A 160 13.77 -28.54 -10.47
CA LYS A 160 12.48 -28.20 -9.86
C LYS A 160 12.55 -28.34 -8.35
N VAL A 161 12.53 -27.22 -7.64
CA VAL A 161 12.49 -27.21 -6.17
C VAL A 161 11.05 -27.35 -5.68
N ILE A 162 10.83 -28.32 -4.78
CA ILE A 162 9.54 -28.57 -4.14
C ILE A 162 9.64 -28.25 -2.66
N VAL A 163 8.64 -27.50 -2.18
CA VAL A 163 8.42 -27.26 -0.75
C VAL A 163 7.02 -27.74 -0.41
N LYS A 164 6.92 -28.85 0.31
CA LYS A 164 5.63 -29.48 0.69
C LYS A 164 5.66 -29.94 2.13
N GLN A 165 4.47 -29.98 2.73
CA GLN A 165 4.30 -30.56 4.06
C GLN A 165 4.29 -32.08 3.93
N ASP A 166 5.14 -32.74 4.70
CA ASP A 166 5.14 -34.19 4.79
C ASP A 166 3.89 -34.66 5.56
N LYS A 167 3.28 -35.75 5.08
CA LYS A 167 1.98 -36.22 5.58
C LYS A 167 2.10 -36.84 6.97
N THR A 168 3.23 -37.48 7.25
CA THR A 168 3.50 -38.19 8.51
C THR A 168 3.98 -37.24 9.59
N THR A 169 5.07 -36.51 9.34
CA THR A 169 5.70 -35.61 10.31
C THR A 169 4.98 -34.27 10.46
N LYS A 170 4.11 -33.90 9.50
CA LYS A 170 3.48 -32.56 9.39
C LYS A 170 4.49 -31.42 9.31
N GLN A 171 5.76 -31.70 9.05
CA GLN A 171 6.80 -30.69 8.87
C GLN A 171 6.90 -30.28 7.41
N LEU A 172 7.31 -29.03 7.16
CA LEU A 172 7.61 -28.56 5.82
C LEU A 172 8.98 -29.07 5.42
N MET A 173 9.04 -29.80 4.30
CA MET A 173 10.26 -30.34 3.74
C MET A 173 10.57 -29.63 2.43
N ILE A 174 11.85 -29.45 2.14
CA ILE A 174 12.37 -28.92 0.88
C ILE A 174 13.28 -29.97 0.22
N TRP A 175 13.12 -30.15 -1.09
CA TRP A 175 14.00 -30.97 -1.92
C TRP A 175 13.94 -30.53 -3.38
N ARG A 176 14.90 -30.97 -4.19
CA ARG A 176 14.87 -30.84 -5.65
C ARG A 176 14.46 -32.14 -6.32
N GLU A 177 13.68 -32.05 -7.39
CA GLU A 177 13.47 -33.13 -8.35
C GLU A 177 14.47 -32.96 -9.49
N ASP A 178 15.21 -34.04 -9.78
CA ASP A 178 16.03 -34.11 -10.99
C ASP A 178 15.09 -34.09 -12.22
N ILE A 179 15.46 -33.31 -13.24
CA ILE A 179 14.72 -33.17 -14.51
C ILE A 179 15.03 -34.38 -15.40
#